data_AF-A0A7Y3JX61-F1
#
_entry.id   AF-A0A7Y3JX61-F1
#
_cell.length_a   1.000
_cell.length_b   1.000
_cell.length_c   1.000
_cell.angle_alpha   90.00
_cell.angle_beta   90.00
_cell.angle_gamma   90.00
#
_symmetry.space_group_name_H-M   'P 1'
#
loop_
_entity.id
_entity.type
_entity.pdbx_description
1 polymer ?
#
loop_
_entity_poly.entity_id
_entity_poly.type
_entity_poly.pdbx_seq_one_letter_code
_entity_poly.pdbx_strand_id
1 'polypeptide(L)'
;MAGSKACVRVFGSRLDDAAHGGDIDLMLELTEPVENPALMAAQLSAQVSRAMHGRKVDVLLSAPNLMRLPIHDVAFKEGRLL
;
A
#
# COMPACT_ATOMS: atom_id res chain seq x y z
N MET A 1 8.11 10.56 -8.53
CA MET A 1 8.69 9.68 -7.49
C MET A 1 8.12 10.15 -6.16
N ALA A 2 7.48 9.26 -5.39
CA ALA A 2 7.04 9.60 -4.03
C ALA A 2 8.29 10.10 -3.30
N GLY A 3 8.32 11.39 -2.93
CA GLY A 3 9.48 11.98 -2.25
C GLY A 3 9.75 11.26 -0.93
N SER A 4 10.91 11.52 -0.33
CA SER A 4 11.44 10.91 0.90
C SER A 4 10.58 11.05 2.18
N LYS A 5 9.27 11.21 2.05
CA LYS A 5 8.24 11.35 3.10
C LYS A 5 7.04 10.43 2.86
N ALA A 6 7.24 9.33 2.15
CA ALA A 6 6.23 8.30 1.97
C ALA A 6 6.55 7.10 2.86
N CYS A 7 5.64 6.77 3.78
CA CYS A 7 5.75 5.60 4.64
C CYS A 7 4.99 4.44 4.00
N VAL A 8 5.64 3.29 3.86
CA VAL A 8 4.99 2.07 3.36
C VAL A 8 4.69 1.17 4.54
N ARG A 9 3.46 0.65 4.57
CA ARG A 9 3.01 -0.28 5.59
C ARG A 9 2.41 -1.50 4.91
N VAL A 10 2.86 -2.69 5.27
CA VAL A 10 2.24 -3.94 4.83
C VAL A 10 1.15 -4.29 5.82
N PHE A 11 -0.04 -4.59 5.33
CA PHE A 11 -1.14 -5.04 6.18
C PHE A 11 -1.87 -6.20 5.49
N GLY A 12 -2.92 -6.71 6.13
CA GLY A 12 -3.74 -7.78 5.55
C GLY A 12 -3.32 -9.19 5.98
N SER A 13 -4.19 -10.15 5.63
CA SER A 13 -4.27 -11.48 6.23
C SER A 13 -3.13 -12.45 5.93
N ARG A 14 -2.15 -12.07 5.09
CA ARG A 14 -1.14 -12.99 4.55
C ARG A 14 0.30 -12.64 4.92
N LEU A 15 0.52 -12.23 6.17
CA LEU A 15 1.86 -12.27 6.79
C LEU A 15 2.45 -13.71 6.91
N ASP A 16 1.74 -14.71 6.39
CA ASP A 16 2.11 -16.12 6.38
C ASP A 16 2.62 -16.51 4.99
N ASP A 17 3.95 -16.68 4.88
CA ASP A 17 4.64 -17.09 3.65
C ASP A 17 4.19 -18.47 3.12
N ALA A 18 3.49 -19.25 3.94
CA ALA A 18 2.95 -20.56 3.57
C ALA A 18 1.69 -20.50 2.68
N ALA A 19 1.03 -19.35 2.56
CA ALA A 19 -0.14 -19.18 1.71
C ALA A 19 0.29 -18.91 0.25
N HIS A 20 0.60 -19.98 -0.49
CA HIS A 20 0.87 -19.92 -1.93
C HIS A 20 -0.28 -19.21 -2.68
N GLY A 21 0.00 -18.02 -3.23
CA GLY A 21 -0.84 -17.38 -4.25
C GLY A 21 -1.82 -16.30 -3.78
N GLY A 22 -1.39 -15.36 -2.93
CA GLY A 22 -2.24 -14.26 -2.46
C GLY A 22 -1.78 -12.84 -2.83
N ASP A 23 -2.77 -11.98 -3.04
CA ASP A 23 -2.64 -10.52 -3.14
C ASP A 23 -1.98 -9.96 -1.85
N ILE A 24 -1.00 -9.06 -2.01
CA ILE A 24 -0.34 -8.36 -0.89
C ILE A 24 -0.99 -6.99 -0.72
N ASP A 25 -1.52 -6.70 0.47
CA ASP A 25 -2.09 -5.39 0.78
C ASP A 25 -1.01 -4.45 1.33
N LEU A 26 -0.74 -3.36 0.61
CA LEU A 26 0.19 -2.31 1.02
C LEU A 26 -0.56 -1.01 1.22
N MET A 27 -0.25 -0.29 2.29
CA MET A 27 -0.70 1.08 2.50
C MET A 27 0.48 2.02 2.31
N LEU A 28 0.31 3.01 1.46
CA LEU A 28 1.21 4.13 1.31
C LEU A 28 0.64 5.33 2.05
N GLU A 29 1.32 5.73 3.11
CA GLU A 29 1.04 6.95 3.86
C GLU A 29 1.91 8.08 3.30
N LEU A 30 1.26 9.12 2.82
CA LEU A 30 1.86 10.33 2.29
C LEU A 30 1.62 11.47 3.28
N THR A 31 2.67 12.21 3.62
CA THR A 31 2.54 13.41 4.46
C THR A 31 2.04 14.62 3.68
N GLU A 32 2.02 14.54 2.35
CA GLU A 32 1.64 15.62 1.45
C GLU A 32 0.41 15.24 0.62
N PRO A 33 -0.44 16.21 0.24
CA PRO A 33 -1.56 15.98 -0.65
C PRO A 33 -1.12 15.36 -1.97
N VAL A 34 -1.89 14.41 -2.48
CA VAL A 34 -1.59 13.76 -3.77
C VAL A 34 -2.58 14.22 -4.83
N GLU A 35 -2.09 14.70 -5.96
CA GLU A 35 -2.98 15.16 -7.06
C GLU A 35 -3.71 14.01 -7.74
N ASN A 36 -3.00 12.90 -8.01
CA ASN A 36 -3.53 11.75 -8.73
C ASN A 36 -3.34 10.45 -7.94
N PRO A 37 -4.21 10.19 -6.94
CA PRO A 37 -4.08 9.03 -6.07
C PRO A 37 -4.17 7.72 -6.85
N ALA A 38 -5.17 7.58 -7.74
CA ALA A 38 -5.36 6.36 -8.51
C ALA A 38 -4.14 6.02 -9.38
N LEU A 39 -3.55 7.02 -10.04
CA LEU A 39 -2.36 6.82 -10.87
C LEU A 39 -1.15 6.39 -10.03
N MET A 40 -0.95 7.03 -8.88
CA MET A 40 0.17 6.71 -7.99
C MET A 40 0.05 5.32 -7.39
N ALA A 41 -1.14 4.92 -6.92
CA ALA A 41 -1.41 3.57 -6.44
C ALA A 41 -1.19 2.53 -7.55
N ALA A 42 -1.69 2.78 -8.76
CA ALA A 42 -1.51 1.86 -9.89
C ALA A 42 -0.04 1.71 -10.29
N GLN A 43 0.73 2.81 -10.33
CA GLN A 43 2.16 2.78 -10.63
C GLN A 43 2.94 1.99 -9.59
N LEU A 44 2.66 2.21 -8.30
CA LEU A 44 3.31 1.49 -7.21
C LEU A 44 2.91 0.01 -7.20
N SER A 45 1.62 -0.30 -7.35
CA SER A 45 1.11 -1.67 -7.46
C SER A 45 1.83 -2.41 -8.60
N ALA A 46 1.93 -1.81 -9.78
CA ALA A 46 2.62 -2.40 -10.91
C ALA A 46 4.13 -2.56 -10.67
N GLN A 47 4.77 -1.60 -10.02
CA GLN A 47 6.21 -1.67 -9.70
C GLN A 47 6.51 -2.77 -8.69
N VAL A 48 5.75 -2.84 -7.59
CA VAL A 48 5.93 -3.87 -6.56
C VAL A 48 5.52 -5.24 -7.09
N SER A 49 4.44 -5.32 -7.86
CA SER A 49 4.02 -6.57 -8.51
C SER A 49 5.14 -7.14 -9.39
N ARG A 50 5.80 -6.29 -10.19
CA ARG A 50 6.97 -6.71 -10.98
C ARG A 50 8.14 -7.16 -10.11
N ALA A 51 8.45 -6.44 -9.03
CA ALA A 51 9.51 -6.83 -8.09
C ALA A 51 9.20 -8.16 -7.38
N MET A 52 7.92 -8.45 -7.16
CA MET A 52 7.43 -9.67 -6.53
C MET A 52 7.12 -10.80 -7.55
N HIS A 53 7.81 -10.81 -8.70
CA HIS A 53 7.68 -11.84 -9.73
C HIS A 53 6.26 -12.00 -10.32
N GLY A 54 5.50 -10.91 -10.43
CA GLY A 54 4.15 -10.90 -10.99
C GLY A 54 3.05 -11.22 -9.98
N ARG A 55 3.37 -11.28 -8.68
CA ARG A 55 2.34 -11.36 -7.64
C ARG A 55 1.49 -10.09 -7.65
N LYS A 56 0.17 -10.24 -7.51
CA LYS A 56 -0.74 -9.09 -7.41
C LYS A 56 -0.54 -8.40 -6.05
N VAL A 57 -0.53 -7.08 -6.09
CA VAL A 57 -0.29 -6.22 -4.93
C VAL A 57 -1.36 -5.14 -4.95
N ASP A 58 -2.19 -5.10 -3.91
CA ASP A 58 -3.21 -4.07 -3.77
C ASP A 58 -2.63 -2.92 -2.94
N VAL A 59 -2.57 -1.73 -3.53
CA VAL A 59 -1.99 -0.54 -2.91
C VAL A 59 -3.10 0.41 -2.49
N LEU A 60 -3.21 0.62 -1.19
CA LEU A 60 -4.04 1.63 -0.55
C LEU A 60 -3.23 2.92 -0.34
N LEU A 61 -3.84 4.07 -0.59
CA LEU A 61 -3.21 5.38 -0.40
C LEU A 61 -3.88 6.14 0.74
N SER A 62 -3.07 6.62 1.68
CA SER A 62 -3.47 7.55 2.72
C SER A 62 -2.72 8.86 2.52
N ALA A 63 -3.46 9.96 2.34
CA ALA A 63 -2.90 11.29 2.18
C ALA A 63 -3.84 12.32 2.83
N PRO A 64 -3.36 13.53 3.20
CA PRO A 64 -4.19 14.52 3.90
C PRO A 64 -5.42 14.97 3.13
N ASN A 65 -5.38 14.87 1.79
CA ASN A 65 -6.48 15.22 0.90
C ASN A 65 -7.41 14.05 0.55
N LEU A 66 -7.19 12.87 1.13
CA LEU A 66 -8.00 11.67 0.90
C LEU A 66 -8.85 11.36 2.13
N MET A 67 -10.04 10.80 1.88
CA MET A 67 -10.91 10.34 2.96
C MET A 67 -10.32 9.10 3.63
N ARG A 68 -10.28 9.14 4.97
CA ARG A 68 -9.89 8.00 5.77
C ARG A 68 -11.07 7.01 5.88
N LEU A 69 -10.97 5.93 5.12
CA LEU A 69 -11.84 4.75 5.20
C LEU A 69 -11.44 3.80 6.34
N PRO A 70 -12.36 2.95 6.85
CA PRO A 70 -12.07 1.99 7.93
C PRO A 70 -10.91 1.02 7.63
N ILE A 71 -10.66 0.71 6.35
CA ILE A 71 -9.52 -0.12 5.95
C ILE A 71 -8.17 0.54 6.29
N HIS A 72 -8.09 1.87 6.30
CA HIS A 72 -6.89 2.56 6.78
C HIS A 72 -6.68 2.30 8.27
N ASP A 73 -7.73 2.27 9.08
CA ASP A 73 -7.60 2.03 10.52
C ASP A 73 -7.10 0.62 10.81
N VAL A 74 -7.58 -0.38 10.05
CA VAL A 74 -7.04 -1.74 10.08
C VAL A 74 -5.57 -1.73 9.66
N ALA A 75 -5.23 -1.07 8.56
CA ALA A 75 -3.85 -0.97 8.09
C ALA A 75 -2.93 -0.29 9.11
N PHE A 76 -3.35 0.79 9.76
CA PHE A 76 -2.59 1.47 10.80
C PHE A 76 -2.41 0.62 12.07
N LYS A 77 -3.43 -0.16 12.44
CA LYS A 77 -3.45 -0.95 13.68
C LYS A 77 -2.71 -2.28 13.54
N GLU A 78 -2.91 -2.99 12.44
CA GLU A 78 -2.39 -4.33 12.21
C GLU A 78 -1.18 -4.34 11.27
N GLY A 79 -1.00 -3.28 10.48
CA GLY A 79 0.06 -3.22 9.49
C GLY A 79 1.44 -2.91 10.07
N ARG A 80 2.45 -3.57 9.52
CA ARG A 80 3.86 -3.35 9.84
C ARG A 80 4.49 -2.34 8.90
N LEU A 81 5.20 -1.37 9.47
CA LEU A 81 6.00 -0.41 8.70
C LEU A 81 7.19 -1.15 8.06
N LEU A 82 7.45 -0.86 6.79
CA LEU A 82 8.66 -1.30 6.07
C LEU A 82 9.71 -0.19 6.02
#